data_AF-A0A7W5K6J4-F1
#
_entry.id   AF-A0A7W5K6J4-F1
#
_cell.length_a   1.000
_cell.length_b   1.000
_cell.length_c   1.000
_cell.angle_alpha   90.00
_cell.angle_beta   90.00
_cell.angle_gamma   90.00
#
_symmetry.space_group_name_H-M   'P 1'
#
loop_
_entity.id
_entity.type
_entity.pdbx_description
1 polymer ?
#
loop_
_entity_poly.entity_id
_entity_poly.type
_entity_poly.pdbx_seq_one_letter_code
_entity_poly.pdbx_strand_id
1 'polypeptide(L)'
;MTSTASHTADTVDQLQRKLAAAEAENDRLLALMAKKEAQWEAAKAALFEQFRLATERLFGPSTEKYRVEQGDLLINEAEVAVDEEDAAAADQSATDESAAETRQPTQRRPRGGRLALPPELPRVEVVHELPEATRHCAEDGTELKVIGEEVSEELHVVPARVEVIRHVRRKYACPACEEGVQIAPAPAKLLPKSNASPTLLAYLATAKYQDALPLYRQSQIFARHGIEIPRNTLARWMVQ
;
A
#
# COMPACT_ATOMS: atom_id res chain seq x y z
N MET A 1 25.62 20.72 -97.48
CA MET A 1 26.18 20.67 -96.10
C MET A 1 25.18 21.06 -95.00
N THR A 2 23.95 21.45 -95.33
CA THR A 2 22.92 21.89 -94.36
C THR A 2 22.07 20.75 -93.78
N SER A 3 21.91 19.63 -94.48
CA SER A 3 21.07 18.50 -94.04
C SER A 3 21.66 17.70 -92.88
N THR A 4 22.99 17.54 -92.83
CA THR A 4 23.67 16.83 -91.73
C THR A 4 23.61 17.58 -90.40
N ALA A 5 23.67 18.93 -90.43
CA ALA A 5 23.56 19.77 -89.24
C ALA A 5 22.15 19.74 -88.61
N SER A 6 21.09 19.66 -89.44
CA SER A 6 19.71 19.50 -88.97
C SER A 6 19.52 18.16 -88.27
N HIS A 7 20.01 17.07 -88.86
CA HIS A 7 19.88 15.73 -88.29
C HIS A 7 20.63 15.58 -86.96
N THR A 8 21.79 16.21 -86.81
CA THR A 8 22.52 16.21 -85.54
C THR A 8 21.80 16.99 -84.45
N ALA A 9 21.17 18.13 -84.78
CA ALA A 9 20.36 18.90 -83.82
C ALA A 9 19.13 18.11 -83.36
N ASP A 10 18.42 17.47 -84.29
CA ASP A 10 17.27 16.61 -83.98
C ASP A 10 17.66 15.41 -83.09
N THR A 11 18.87 14.87 -83.26
CA THR A 11 19.38 13.76 -82.45
C THR A 11 19.73 14.22 -81.03
N VAL A 12 20.31 15.42 -80.87
CA VAL A 12 20.60 16.02 -79.56
C VAL A 12 19.31 16.30 -78.79
N ASP A 13 18.29 16.86 -79.45
CA ASP A 13 16.98 17.10 -78.83
C ASP A 13 16.29 15.79 -78.40
N GLN A 14 16.40 14.74 -79.22
CA GLN A 14 15.88 13.42 -78.86
C GLN A 14 16.60 12.82 -77.65
N LEU A 15 17.92 13.00 -77.54
CA LEU A 15 18.70 12.54 -76.38
C LEU A 15 18.37 13.33 -75.12
N GLN A 16 18.20 14.66 -75.23
CA GLN A 16 17.78 15.50 -74.09
C GLN A 16 16.39 15.11 -73.57
N ARG A 17 15.44 14.80 -74.46
CA ARG A 17 14.12 14.29 -74.05
C ARG A 17 14.20 12.94 -73.35
N LYS A 18 15.06 12.04 -73.83
CA LYS A 18 15.29 10.74 -73.18
C LYS A 18 15.96 10.88 -71.83
N LEU A 19 16.92 11.80 -71.69
CA LEU A 19 17.59 12.09 -70.41
C LEU A 19 16.59 12.65 -69.40
N ALA A 20 15.79 13.65 -69.79
CA ALA A 20 14.75 14.22 -68.94
C ALA A 20 13.69 13.17 -68.52
N ALA A 21 13.33 12.25 -69.43
CA ALA A 21 12.42 11.14 -69.11
C ALA A 21 13.05 10.16 -68.11
N ALA A 22 14.34 9.85 -68.26
CA ALA A 22 15.08 8.97 -67.34
C ALA A 22 15.29 9.63 -65.95
N GLU A 23 15.54 10.94 -65.91
CA GLU A 23 15.62 11.71 -64.66
C GLU A 23 14.27 11.72 -63.93
N ALA A 24 13.17 11.95 -64.64
CA ALA A 24 11.83 11.88 -64.07
C ALA A 24 11.47 10.47 -63.56
N GLU A 25 11.93 9.41 -64.25
CA GLU A 25 11.77 8.04 -63.78
C GLU A 25 12.62 7.74 -62.55
N ASN A 26 13.87 8.22 -62.49
CA ASN A 26 14.73 8.11 -61.32
C ASN A 26 14.13 8.83 -60.11
N ASP A 27 13.62 10.05 -60.27
CA ASP A 27 12.96 10.78 -59.19
C ASP A 27 11.73 10.04 -58.66
N ARG A 28 10.95 9.43 -59.57
CA ARG A 28 9.81 8.60 -59.20
C ARG A 28 10.23 7.35 -58.42
N LEU A 29 11.30 6.69 -58.85
CA LEU A 29 11.85 5.51 -58.17
C LEU A 29 12.40 5.88 -56.79
N LEU A 30 13.13 7.00 -56.67
CA LEU A 30 13.64 7.50 -55.39
C LEU A 30 12.50 7.83 -54.42
N ALA A 31 11.44 8.49 -54.90
CA ALA A 31 10.26 8.76 -54.09
C ALA A 31 9.55 7.48 -53.63
N LEU A 32 9.54 6.43 -54.46
CA LEU A 32 8.97 5.13 -54.10
C LEU A 32 9.84 4.39 -53.08
N MET A 33 11.16 4.45 -53.25
CA MET A 33 12.14 3.88 -52.31
C MET A 33 12.03 4.55 -50.94
N ALA A 34 11.99 5.89 -50.88
CA ALA A 34 11.80 6.62 -49.63
C ALA A 34 10.49 6.26 -48.92
N LYS A 35 9.39 6.08 -49.68
CA LYS A 35 8.12 5.61 -49.11
C LYS A 35 8.22 4.20 -48.54
N LYS A 36 8.91 3.29 -49.24
CA LYS A 36 9.12 1.92 -48.76
C LYS A 36 10.02 1.89 -47.54
N GLU A 37 11.09 2.67 -47.51
CA GLU A 37 11.98 2.79 -46.34
C GLU A 37 11.20 3.27 -45.12
N ALA A 38 10.39 4.32 -45.26
CA ALA A 38 9.53 4.79 -44.18
C ALA A 38 8.53 3.71 -43.70
N GLN A 39 7.95 2.93 -44.62
CA GLN A 39 7.08 1.80 -44.26
C GLN A 39 7.84 0.70 -43.51
N TRP A 40 9.05 0.35 -43.95
CA TRP A 40 9.89 -0.64 -43.31
C TRP A 40 10.35 -0.19 -41.92
N GLU A 41 10.73 1.07 -41.77
CA GLU A 41 11.11 1.63 -40.47
C GLU A 41 9.94 1.62 -39.48
N ALA A 42 8.74 2.02 -39.93
CA ALA A 42 7.54 1.96 -39.10
C ALA A 42 7.18 0.51 -38.69
N ALA A 43 7.26 -0.44 -39.63
CA ALA A 43 7.02 -1.85 -39.35
C ALA A 43 8.04 -2.43 -38.36
N LYS A 44 9.33 -2.07 -38.53
CA LYS A 44 10.41 -2.47 -37.64
C LYS A 44 10.18 -1.92 -36.23
N ALA A 45 9.84 -0.64 -36.09
CA ALA A 45 9.52 -0.04 -34.80
C ALA A 45 8.34 -0.72 -34.11
N ALA A 46 7.25 -0.99 -34.84
CA ALA A 46 6.09 -1.70 -34.31
C ALA A 46 6.44 -3.13 -33.86
N LEU A 47 7.26 -3.85 -34.62
CA LEU A 47 7.69 -5.20 -34.28
C LEU A 47 8.59 -5.22 -33.04
N PHE A 48 9.53 -4.27 -32.92
CA PHE A 48 10.36 -4.15 -31.72
C PHE A 48 9.54 -3.85 -30.47
N GLU A 49 8.50 -3.00 -30.59
CA GLU A 49 7.61 -2.70 -29.47
C GLU A 49 6.79 -3.94 -29.06
N GLN A 50 6.26 -4.68 -30.03
CA GLN A 50 5.59 -5.95 -29.76
C GLN A 50 6.53 -6.97 -29.10
N PHE A 51 7.78 -7.05 -29.56
CA PHE A 51 8.79 -7.93 -28.97
C PHE A 51 9.14 -7.51 -27.53
N ARG A 52 9.27 -6.22 -27.27
CA ARG A 52 9.48 -5.67 -25.92
C ARG A 52 8.34 -6.06 -24.99
N LEU A 53 7.09 -5.83 -25.40
CA LEU A 53 5.90 -6.19 -24.63
C LEU A 53 5.78 -7.70 -24.41
N ALA A 54 6.10 -8.52 -25.42
CA ALA A 54 6.10 -9.98 -25.29
C ALA A 54 7.18 -10.46 -24.31
N THR A 55 8.39 -9.90 -24.40
CA THR A 55 9.50 -10.18 -23.48
C THR A 55 9.13 -9.78 -22.05
N GLU A 56 8.49 -8.63 -21.87
CA GLU A 56 7.99 -8.17 -20.58
C GLU A 56 6.87 -9.05 -20.03
N ARG A 57 5.96 -9.57 -20.86
CA ARG A 57 4.93 -10.52 -20.41
C ARG A 57 5.48 -11.89 -20.03
N LEU A 58 6.52 -12.36 -20.73
CA LEU A 58 7.11 -13.69 -20.52
C LEU A 58 8.13 -13.72 -19.38
N PHE A 59 8.95 -12.66 -19.27
CA PHE A 59 10.09 -12.59 -18.37
C PHE A 59 10.05 -11.40 -17.41
N GLY A 60 9.05 -10.52 -17.55
CA GLY A 60 8.82 -9.44 -16.60
C GLY A 60 8.21 -9.96 -15.30
N PRO A 61 8.46 -9.27 -14.18
CA PRO A 61 7.87 -9.63 -12.91
C PRO A 61 6.34 -9.52 -13.00
N SER A 62 5.62 -10.55 -12.55
CA SER A 62 4.14 -10.61 -12.46
C SER A 62 3.52 -9.57 -11.51
N THR A 63 4.33 -8.67 -10.97
CA THR A 63 3.96 -7.57 -10.08
C THR A 63 4.64 -6.32 -10.62
N GLU A 64 3.85 -5.30 -10.92
CA GLU A 64 4.25 -4.00 -11.46
C GLU A 64 5.07 -3.21 -10.42
N LYS A 65 6.28 -3.67 -10.11
CA LYS A 65 7.25 -2.91 -9.31
C LYS A 65 7.93 -1.94 -10.25
N TYR A 66 7.27 -0.81 -10.44
CA TYR A 66 7.72 0.33 -11.23
C TYR A 66 9.14 0.73 -10.77
N ARG A 67 10.11 0.74 -11.70
CA ARG A 67 11.48 1.18 -11.44
C ARG A 67 11.52 2.70 -11.60
N VAL A 68 10.91 3.39 -10.64
CA VAL A 68 10.82 4.85 -10.59
C VAL A 68 12.21 5.43 -10.30
N GLU A 69 12.62 6.46 -11.05
CA GLU A 69 13.83 7.24 -10.75
C GLU A 69 13.73 7.84 -9.35
N GLN A 70 14.84 7.80 -8.60
CA GLN A 70 14.96 8.06 -7.16
C GLN A 70 14.36 9.39 -6.64
N GLY A 71 13.93 10.30 -7.53
CA GLY A 71 13.28 11.58 -7.21
C GLY A 71 11.76 11.54 -7.00
N ASP A 72 11.06 10.48 -7.44
CA ASP A 72 9.60 10.32 -7.24
C ASP A 72 9.26 9.46 -6.00
N LEU A 73 10.27 9.04 -5.23
CA LEU A 73 10.19 8.00 -4.20
C LEU A 73 10.20 8.48 -2.75
N LEU A 74 9.88 9.74 -2.44
CA LEU A 74 10.48 10.28 -1.23
C LEU A 74 9.68 10.22 0.08
N ILE A 75 8.34 10.05 0.12
CA ILE A 75 7.64 10.06 1.44
C ILE A 75 6.32 9.26 1.53
N ASN A 76 5.82 8.64 0.44
CA ASN A 76 4.42 8.21 0.32
C ASN A 76 4.16 6.68 0.34
N GLU A 77 4.76 5.95 1.30
CA GLU A 77 4.77 4.49 1.31
C GLU A 77 3.88 3.81 2.37
N ALA A 78 3.37 4.56 3.37
CA ALA A 78 2.49 3.96 4.38
C ALA A 78 1.19 3.37 3.85
N GLU A 79 0.75 3.56 2.62
CA GLU A 79 0.09 4.70 1.94
C GLU A 79 -0.22 4.17 0.54
N VAL A 80 0.64 3.30 -0.01
CA VAL A 80 0.31 2.36 -1.11
C VAL A 80 -0.10 0.98 -0.56
N ALA A 81 0.24 0.70 0.70
CA ALA A 81 0.19 -0.64 1.27
C ALA A 81 -1.06 -0.98 2.08
N VAL A 82 -1.86 0.02 2.45
CA VAL A 82 -3.27 -0.24 2.79
C VAL A 82 -4.07 -0.37 1.48
N ASP A 83 -3.67 0.34 0.42
CA ASP A 83 -4.35 0.34 -0.88
C ASP A 83 -4.37 -1.03 -1.61
N GLU A 84 -3.52 -1.98 -1.21
CA GLU A 84 -3.62 -3.40 -1.62
C GLU A 84 -4.43 -4.26 -0.63
N GLU A 85 -4.54 -3.88 0.66
CA GLU A 85 -5.34 -4.61 1.67
C GLU A 85 -6.80 -4.77 1.23
N ASP A 86 -7.32 -3.78 0.52
CA ASP A 86 -8.72 -3.69 0.08
C ASP A 86 -8.95 -4.20 -1.35
N ALA A 87 -7.89 -4.34 -2.16
CA ALA A 87 -7.99 -4.88 -3.51
C ALA A 87 -8.12 -6.42 -3.53
N ALA A 88 -7.53 -7.13 -2.57
CA ALA A 88 -7.54 -8.59 -2.50
C ALA A 88 -8.69 -9.19 -1.65
N ALA A 89 -9.39 -8.38 -0.84
CA ALA A 89 -10.63 -8.80 -0.20
C ALA A 89 -11.79 -8.98 -1.21
N ALA A 90 -11.67 -8.35 -2.39
CA ALA A 90 -12.62 -8.38 -3.51
C ALA A 90 -12.51 -9.63 -4.42
N ASP A 91 -11.48 -10.47 -4.28
CA ASP A 91 -11.26 -11.67 -5.13
C ASP A 91 -11.63 -13.00 -4.43
N GLN A 92 -11.87 -12.98 -3.10
CA GLN A 92 -12.11 -14.18 -2.27
C GLN A 92 -13.58 -14.42 -1.88
N SER A 93 -14.53 -13.67 -2.43
CA SER A 93 -15.97 -13.99 -2.31
C SER A 93 -16.59 -14.53 -3.61
N ALA A 94 -15.79 -14.75 -4.66
CA ALA A 94 -16.28 -15.03 -6.02
C ALA A 94 -15.96 -16.42 -6.60
N THR A 95 -15.21 -17.31 -5.94
CA THR A 95 -14.91 -18.65 -6.51
C THR A 95 -14.88 -19.75 -5.44
N ASP A 96 -16.01 -20.45 -5.33
CA ASP A 96 -16.15 -21.73 -4.65
C ASP A 96 -15.64 -22.87 -5.56
N GLU A 97 -15.14 -23.94 -4.93
CA GLU A 97 -14.82 -25.28 -5.48
C GLU A 97 -13.81 -25.42 -6.67
N SER A 98 -12.63 -26.00 -6.41
CA SER A 98 -12.27 -27.35 -6.91
C SER A 98 -10.81 -27.78 -6.65
N ALA A 99 -10.69 -29.06 -6.32
CA ALA A 99 -9.58 -30.02 -6.52
C ALA A 99 -8.29 -29.94 -5.67
N ALA A 100 -7.97 -31.10 -5.09
CA ALA A 100 -6.96 -31.40 -4.08
C ALA A 100 -5.57 -31.70 -4.66
N GLU A 101 -4.51 -31.39 -3.89
CA GLU A 101 -3.49 -32.41 -3.55
C GLU A 101 -2.57 -31.99 -2.37
N THR A 102 -2.37 -32.98 -1.51
CA THR A 102 -1.57 -33.17 -0.30
C THR A 102 -0.47 -32.14 0.04
N ARG A 103 -0.72 -31.30 1.05
CA ARG A 103 0.32 -30.74 1.94
C ARG A 103 -0.15 -30.82 3.40
N GLN A 104 0.74 -31.32 4.26
CA GLN A 104 0.52 -31.51 5.69
C GLN A 104 -0.06 -30.25 6.35
N PRO A 105 -0.96 -30.38 7.36
CA PRO A 105 -1.64 -29.25 7.93
C PRO A 105 -0.67 -28.42 8.78
N THR A 106 -0.07 -27.39 8.19
CA THR A 106 0.46 -26.27 8.99
C THR A 106 -0.73 -25.69 9.72
N GLN A 107 -0.71 -25.75 11.06
CA GLN A 107 -1.75 -25.19 11.92
C GLN A 107 -2.08 -23.78 11.43
N ARG A 108 -3.28 -23.62 10.87
CA ARG A 108 -3.81 -22.31 10.49
C ARG A 108 -3.89 -21.50 11.78
N ARG A 109 -3.01 -20.50 11.94
CA ARG A 109 -3.15 -19.51 13.01
C ARG A 109 -4.59 -18.97 12.95
N PRO A 110 -5.34 -18.95 14.06
CA PRO A 110 -6.70 -18.45 14.04
C PRO A 110 -6.69 -17.01 13.52
N ARG A 111 -7.43 -16.78 12.43
CA ARG A 111 -7.66 -15.44 11.90
C ARG A 111 -8.43 -14.65 12.97
N GLY A 112 -7.88 -13.53 13.42
CA GLY A 112 -8.68 -12.47 14.05
C GLY A 112 -8.38 -12.09 15.51
N GLY A 113 -7.29 -12.55 16.13
CA GLY A 113 -6.86 -12.07 17.45
C GLY A 113 -5.67 -11.10 17.35
N ARG A 114 -5.73 -9.96 18.04
CA ARG A 114 -4.51 -9.14 18.26
C ARG A 114 -3.54 -9.96 19.12
N LEU A 115 -2.24 -9.88 18.81
CA LEU A 115 -1.23 -10.45 19.69
C LEU A 115 -1.30 -9.73 21.05
N ALA A 116 -1.27 -10.53 22.13
CA ALA A 116 -1.12 -9.98 23.47
C ALA A 116 0.20 -9.19 23.53
N LEU A 117 0.17 -8.07 24.24
CA LEU A 117 1.37 -7.26 24.44
C LEU A 117 2.38 -8.06 25.28
N PRO A 118 3.70 -7.96 24.98
CA PRO A 118 4.71 -8.72 25.69
C PRO A 118 4.64 -8.57 27.21
N PRO A 119 4.82 -9.66 27.99
CA PRO A 119 4.78 -9.59 29.45
C PRO A 119 5.96 -8.80 30.04
N GLU A 120 7.10 -8.77 29.35
CA GLU A 120 8.34 -8.14 29.81
C GLU A 120 8.31 -6.60 29.81
N LEU A 121 7.32 -5.99 29.16
CA LEU A 121 7.20 -4.53 29.12
C LEU A 121 6.68 -3.98 30.45
N PRO A 122 7.20 -2.82 30.91
CA PRO A 122 6.73 -2.18 32.12
C PRO A 122 5.25 -1.79 31.96
N ARG A 123 4.42 -2.18 32.93
CA ARG A 123 2.99 -1.85 32.97
C ARG A 123 2.73 -0.71 33.94
N VAL A 124 2.04 0.33 33.46
CA VAL A 124 1.53 1.44 34.28
C VAL A 124 0.04 1.25 34.43
N GLU A 125 -0.43 0.99 35.64
CA GLU A 125 -1.85 0.78 35.92
C GLU A 125 -2.57 2.11 36.15
N VAL A 126 -3.67 2.31 35.43
CA VAL A 126 -4.57 3.46 35.57
C VAL A 126 -5.94 2.94 35.93
N VAL A 127 -6.34 3.15 37.20
CA VAL A 127 -7.63 2.69 37.72
C VAL A 127 -8.69 3.74 37.44
N HIS A 128 -9.75 3.33 36.76
CA HIS A 128 -10.94 4.15 36.49
C HIS A 128 -12.05 3.74 37.47
N GLU A 129 -12.42 4.67 38.34
CA GLU A 129 -13.49 4.49 39.32
C GLU A 129 -14.74 5.26 38.89
N LEU A 130 -15.91 4.85 39.41
CA LEU A 130 -17.13 5.64 39.24
C LEU A 130 -16.98 7.00 39.96
N PRO A 131 -17.54 8.08 39.42
CA PRO A 131 -17.69 9.34 40.15
C PRO A 131 -18.41 9.12 41.47
N GLU A 132 -18.00 9.80 42.55
CA GLU A 132 -18.58 9.61 43.89
C GLU A 132 -20.10 9.80 43.93
N ALA A 133 -20.61 10.72 43.10
CA ALA A 133 -22.04 10.99 42.97
C ALA A 133 -22.86 9.79 42.48
N THR A 134 -22.27 8.87 41.71
CA THR A 134 -22.95 7.69 41.16
C THR A 134 -22.54 6.38 41.87
N ARG A 135 -21.79 6.45 42.99
CA ARG A 135 -21.40 5.27 43.80
C ARG A 135 -22.51 4.74 44.70
N HIS A 136 -23.72 5.27 44.57
CA HIS A 136 -24.88 4.86 45.34
C HIS A 136 -25.95 4.30 44.41
N CYS A 137 -26.67 3.27 44.85
CA CYS A 137 -27.79 2.70 44.12
C CYS A 137 -28.91 3.74 43.94
N ALA A 138 -29.46 3.85 42.74
CA ALA A 138 -30.56 4.76 42.44
C ALA A 138 -31.88 4.36 43.12
N GLU A 139 -32.04 3.08 43.47
CA GLU A 139 -33.27 2.54 44.05
C GLU A 139 -33.24 2.51 45.58
N ASP A 140 -32.14 2.01 46.16
CA ASP A 140 -32.02 1.79 47.62
C ASP A 140 -31.08 2.77 48.33
N GLY A 141 -30.34 3.61 47.59
CA GLY A 141 -29.34 4.52 48.15
C GLY A 141 -28.10 3.84 48.77
N THR A 142 -28.00 2.52 48.68
CA THR A 142 -26.88 1.73 49.23
C THR A 142 -25.58 1.99 48.46
N GLU A 143 -24.45 1.99 49.18
CA GLU A 143 -23.13 2.13 48.57
C GLU A 143 -22.79 0.91 47.70
N LEU A 144 -22.40 1.16 46.45
CA LEU A 144 -22.06 0.12 45.49
C LEU A 144 -20.71 -0.52 45.82
N LYS A 145 -20.63 -1.85 45.76
CA LYS A 145 -19.39 -2.61 45.99
C LYS A 145 -18.72 -3.01 44.69
N VAL A 146 -17.39 -3.06 44.69
CA VAL A 146 -16.61 -3.56 43.55
C VAL A 146 -16.78 -5.08 43.45
N ILE A 147 -17.28 -5.57 42.32
CA ILE A 147 -17.54 -6.99 42.07
C ILE A 147 -16.52 -7.59 41.11
N GLY A 148 -15.94 -6.76 40.24
CA GLY A 148 -14.94 -7.22 39.29
C GLY A 148 -14.29 -6.05 38.55
N GLU A 149 -13.37 -6.38 37.67
CA GLU A 149 -12.60 -5.39 36.92
C GLU A 149 -12.58 -5.76 35.44
N GLU A 150 -12.63 -4.74 34.58
CA GLU A 150 -12.45 -4.86 33.13
C GLU A 150 -11.13 -4.21 32.77
N VAL A 151 -10.20 -5.01 32.21
CA VAL A 151 -8.85 -4.57 31.91
C VAL A 151 -8.70 -4.35 30.41
N SER A 152 -8.14 -3.21 30.02
CA SER A 152 -7.72 -2.93 28.65
C SER A 152 -6.29 -2.41 28.62
N GLU A 153 -5.48 -2.90 27.69
CA GLU A 153 -4.07 -2.56 27.58
C GLU A 153 -3.79 -1.75 26.31
N GLU A 154 -2.95 -0.72 26.43
CA GLU A 154 -2.50 0.15 25.34
C GLU A 154 -0.98 0.27 25.32
N LEU A 155 -0.40 0.28 24.13
CA LEU A 155 1.02 0.49 23.92
C LEU A 155 1.33 2.00 23.95
N HIS A 156 2.24 2.39 24.84
CA HIS A 156 2.63 3.76 25.09
C HIS A 156 4.13 3.97 24.88
N VAL A 157 4.47 5.06 24.19
CA VAL A 157 5.87 5.42 23.92
C VAL A 157 6.18 6.68 24.70
N VAL A 158 7.17 6.57 25.58
CA VAL A 158 7.94 7.71 26.06
C VAL A 158 9.20 7.73 25.19
N PRO A 159 9.74 8.88 24.75
CA PRO A 159 10.81 8.97 23.73
C PRO A 159 12.06 8.10 23.90
N ALA A 160 12.26 7.44 25.05
CA ALA A 160 13.33 6.46 25.31
C ALA A 160 12.86 5.09 25.85
N ARG A 161 11.57 4.90 26.15
CA ARG A 161 11.03 3.65 26.69
C ARG A 161 9.64 3.35 26.13
N VAL A 162 9.38 2.08 25.88
CA VAL A 162 8.04 1.63 25.53
C VAL A 162 7.43 0.95 26.75
N GLU A 163 6.21 1.32 27.09
CA GLU A 163 5.47 0.84 28.25
C GLU A 163 4.03 0.49 27.85
N VAL A 164 3.37 -0.29 28.69
CA VAL A 164 1.97 -0.67 28.48
C VAL A 164 1.13 0.03 29.52
N ILE A 165 0.18 0.85 29.08
CA ILE A 165 -0.82 1.44 29.97
C ILE A 165 -1.94 0.41 30.14
N ARG A 166 -2.14 -0.05 31.37
CA ARG A 166 -3.23 -0.96 31.74
C ARG A 166 -4.35 -0.15 32.37
N HIS A 167 -5.43 0.04 31.63
CA HIS A 167 -6.64 0.67 32.14
C HIS A 167 -7.52 -0.38 32.84
N VAL A 168 -7.69 -0.23 34.15
CA VAL A 168 -8.51 -1.10 35.00
C VAL A 168 -9.80 -0.37 35.32
N ARG A 169 -10.92 -0.81 34.73
CA ARG A 169 -12.25 -0.23 34.95
C ARG A 169 -12.98 -1.08 35.97
N ARG A 170 -13.28 -0.52 37.13
CA ARG A 170 -13.99 -1.24 38.18
C ARG A 170 -15.47 -1.38 37.83
N LYS A 171 -16.01 -2.58 38.08
CA LYS A 171 -17.43 -2.92 38.00
C LYS A 171 -18.00 -2.87 39.41
N TYR A 172 -19.07 -2.11 39.56
CA TYR A 172 -19.77 -1.88 40.81
C TYR A 172 -21.16 -2.50 40.72
N ALA A 173 -21.64 -3.13 41.78
CA ALA A 173 -23.07 -3.40 41.91
C ALA A 173 -23.56 -3.29 43.35
N CYS A 174 -24.88 -3.17 43.45
CA CYS A 174 -25.62 -3.05 44.69
C CYS A 174 -25.68 -4.40 45.41
N PRO A 175 -25.23 -4.50 46.67
CA PRO A 175 -25.31 -5.75 47.43
C PRO A 175 -26.71 -6.08 47.94
N ALA A 176 -27.65 -5.13 47.91
CA ALA A 176 -29.01 -5.31 48.43
C ALA A 176 -30.02 -5.72 47.35
N CYS A 177 -29.89 -5.11 46.17
CA CYS A 177 -30.83 -5.26 45.07
C CYS A 177 -30.33 -6.20 43.96
N GLU A 178 -29.03 -6.51 43.91
CA GLU A 178 -28.37 -7.34 42.87
C GLU A 178 -28.64 -6.93 41.40
N GLU A 179 -29.40 -5.86 41.17
CA GLU A 179 -29.73 -5.30 39.86
C GLU A 179 -28.78 -4.15 39.48
N GLY A 180 -28.42 -4.11 38.19
CA GLY A 180 -27.66 -3.01 37.58
C GLY A 180 -26.16 -2.99 37.90
N VAL A 181 -25.35 -3.74 37.14
CA VAL A 181 -23.88 -3.59 37.17
C VAL A 181 -23.49 -2.29 36.49
N GLN A 182 -22.90 -1.37 37.25
CA GLN A 182 -22.36 -0.11 36.74
C GLN A 182 -20.85 -0.24 36.52
N ILE A 183 -20.37 0.21 35.36
CA ILE A 183 -18.95 0.12 35.00
C ILE A 183 -18.43 1.52 34.77
N ALA A 184 -17.23 1.82 35.30
CA ALA A 184 -16.58 3.10 35.03
C ALA A 184 -16.49 3.35 33.52
N PRO A 185 -16.71 4.58 33.03
CA PRO A 185 -16.63 4.87 31.60
C PRO A 185 -15.25 4.50 31.05
N ALA A 186 -15.22 4.03 29.79
CA ALA A 186 -13.96 3.74 29.13
C ALA A 186 -13.20 5.04 28.82
N PRO A 187 -11.86 5.05 28.91
CA PRO A 187 -11.08 6.21 28.51
C PRO A 187 -11.30 6.49 27.01
N ALA A 188 -11.28 7.78 26.65
CA ALA A 188 -11.39 8.19 25.26
C ALA A 188 -10.17 7.70 24.47
N LYS A 189 -10.41 6.95 23.39
CA LYS A 189 -9.36 6.45 22.49
C LYS A 189 -9.38 7.25 21.19
N LEU A 190 -8.20 7.59 20.67
CA LEU A 190 -8.08 8.25 19.36
C LEU A 190 -8.53 7.34 18.22
N LEU A 191 -8.06 6.09 18.20
CA LEU A 191 -8.44 5.10 17.20
C LEU A 191 -9.33 4.03 17.83
N PRO A 192 -10.60 3.89 17.39
CA PRO A 192 -11.51 2.91 17.95
C PRO A 192 -10.99 1.49 17.72
N LYS A 193 -11.12 0.65 18.74
CA LYS A 193 -10.62 -0.74 18.76
C LYS A 193 -9.09 -0.86 18.64
N SER A 194 -8.32 0.23 18.59
CA SER A 194 -6.86 0.17 18.61
C SER A 194 -6.32 -0.02 20.04
N ASN A 195 -5.15 -0.62 20.13
CA ASN A 195 -4.32 -0.66 21.34
C ASN A 195 -3.18 0.37 21.28
N ALA A 196 -3.18 1.29 20.30
CA ALA A 196 -2.21 2.38 20.24
C ALA A 196 -2.66 3.55 21.12
N SER A 197 -1.80 3.96 22.04
CA SER A 197 -2.01 5.19 22.82
C SER A 197 -1.81 6.45 21.97
N PRO A 198 -2.32 7.62 22.41
CA PRO A 198 -2.09 8.90 21.75
C PRO A 198 -0.63 9.24 21.50
N THR A 199 0.22 9.00 22.50
CA THR A 199 1.64 9.32 22.42
C THR A 199 2.37 8.42 21.43
N LEU A 200 2.00 7.14 21.34
CA LEU A 200 2.53 6.24 20.33
C LEU A 200 2.19 6.72 18.93
N LEU A 201 0.95 7.12 18.67
CA LEU A 201 0.53 7.63 17.37
C LEU A 201 1.27 8.92 17.00
N ALA A 202 1.41 9.85 17.95
CA ALA A 202 2.18 11.08 17.74
C ALA A 202 3.65 10.79 17.41
N TYR A 203 4.26 9.82 18.10
CA TYR A 203 5.62 9.39 17.82
C TYR A 203 5.77 8.80 16.41
N LEU A 204 4.88 7.87 16.03
CA LEU A 204 4.89 7.24 14.70
C LEU A 204 4.72 8.26 13.57
N ALA A 205 3.79 9.20 13.74
CA ALA A 205 3.53 10.26 12.77
C ALA A 205 4.74 11.18 12.62
N THR A 206 5.33 11.62 13.74
CA THR A 206 6.54 12.45 13.72
C THR A 206 7.68 11.70 13.03
N ALA A 207 7.94 10.46 13.44
CA ALA A 207 9.00 9.66 12.84
C ALA A 207 8.78 9.45 11.33
N LYS A 208 7.54 9.20 10.90
CA LYS A 208 7.22 8.96 9.50
C LYS A 208 7.37 10.22 8.64
N TYR A 209 6.73 11.30 9.06
CA TYR A 209 6.52 12.48 8.22
C TYR A 209 7.57 13.58 8.45
N GLN A 210 8.04 13.74 9.68
CA GLN A 210 9.05 14.74 10.02
C GLN A 210 10.47 14.19 9.85
N ASP A 211 10.71 12.97 10.33
CA ASP A 211 12.05 12.35 10.31
C ASP A 211 12.27 11.46 9.07
N ALA A 212 11.31 11.42 8.15
CA ALA A 212 11.32 10.60 6.93
C ALA A 212 11.69 9.13 7.21
N LEU A 213 11.21 8.57 8.32
CA LEU A 213 11.49 7.21 8.75
C LEU A 213 10.40 6.26 8.24
N PRO A 214 10.68 5.38 7.25
CA PRO A 214 9.63 4.54 6.67
C PRO A 214 9.02 3.58 7.70
N LEU A 215 7.73 3.26 7.58
CA LEU A 215 7.02 2.44 8.56
C LEU A 215 7.59 1.03 8.73
N TYR A 216 8.16 0.43 7.68
CA TYR A 216 8.83 -0.86 7.79
C TYR A 216 10.03 -0.78 8.74
N ARG A 217 10.75 0.34 8.72
CA ARG A 217 11.91 0.58 9.59
C ARG A 217 11.45 0.85 11.01
N GLN A 218 10.35 1.58 11.19
CA GLN A 218 9.72 1.76 12.50
C GLN A 218 9.29 0.43 13.12
N SER A 219 8.65 -0.45 12.35
CA SER A 219 8.30 -1.82 12.78
C SER A 219 9.52 -2.60 13.28
N GLN A 220 10.65 -2.54 12.58
CA GLN A 220 11.90 -3.18 13.01
C GLN A 220 12.49 -2.56 14.27
N ILE A 221 12.37 -1.24 14.45
CA ILE A 221 12.81 -0.56 15.67
C ILE A 221 12.04 -1.12 16.87
N PHE A 222 10.71 -1.21 16.79
CA PHE A 222 9.91 -1.80 17.86
C PHE A 222 10.25 -3.27 18.12
N ALA A 223 10.52 -4.06 17.06
CA ALA A 223 10.91 -5.45 17.20
C ALA A 223 12.22 -5.63 18.00
N ARG A 224 13.19 -4.71 17.86
CA ARG A 224 14.41 -4.71 18.69
C ARG A 224 14.14 -4.48 20.18
N HIS A 225 13.02 -3.85 20.50
CA HIS A 225 12.53 -3.67 21.87
C HIS A 225 11.57 -4.79 22.31
N GLY A 226 11.50 -5.90 21.57
CA GLY A 226 10.63 -7.04 21.87
C GLY A 226 9.16 -6.81 21.51
N ILE A 227 8.85 -5.76 20.74
CA ILE A 227 7.47 -5.37 20.39
C ILE A 227 7.22 -5.63 18.92
N GLU A 228 6.46 -6.68 18.63
CA GLU A 228 6.10 -7.04 17.26
C GLU A 228 4.85 -6.28 16.81
N ILE A 229 5.04 -5.23 15.99
CA ILE A 229 3.94 -4.50 15.34
C ILE A 229 4.07 -4.66 13.84
N PRO A 230 3.09 -5.30 13.17
CA PRO A 230 3.09 -5.40 11.72
C PRO A 230 3.12 -4.02 11.06
N ARG A 231 3.90 -3.85 9.98
CA ARG A 231 3.91 -2.63 9.15
C ARG A 231 2.49 -2.22 8.78
N ASN A 232 1.66 -3.20 8.46
CA ASN A 232 0.29 -3.00 8.07
C ASN A 232 -0.58 -2.39 9.19
N THR A 233 -0.36 -2.81 10.43
CA THR A 233 -0.98 -2.19 11.60
C THR A 233 -0.50 -0.76 11.79
N LEU A 234 0.80 -0.49 11.62
CA LEU A 234 1.35 0.87 11.68
C LEU A 234 0.79 1.76 10.56
N ALA A 235 0.69 1.22 9.35
CA ALA A 235 0.15 1.87 8.18
C ALA A 235 -1.32 2.24 8.41
N ARG A 236 -2.12 1.27 8.83
CA ARG A 236 -3.51 1.47 9.20
C ARG A 236 -3.65 2.51 10.31
N TRP A 237 -2.76 2.57 11.29
CA TRP A 237 -2.80 3.65 12.28
C TRP A 237 -2.49 5.04 11.73
N MET A 238 -1.73 5.15 10.65
CA MET A 238 -1.42 6.43 9.99
C MET A 238 -2.43 6.83 8.92
N VAL A 239 -3.21 5.87 8.41
CA VAL A 239 -4.18 6.08 7.32
C VAL A 239 -5.62 6.18 7.83
N GLN A 240 -5.98 5.45 8.89
CA GLN A 240 -7.36 5.23 9.35
C GLN A 240 -7.97 6.42 10.11
#